data_AF-A0A7Y5SKE9-F1
#
_entry.id   AF-A0A7Y5SKE9-F1
#
_cell.length_a   1.000
_cell.length_b   1.000
_cell.length_c   1.000
_cell.angle_alpha   90.00
_cell.angle_beta   90.00
_cell.angle_gamma   90.00
#
_symmetry.space_group_name_H-M   'P 1'
#
loop_
_entity.id
_entity.type
_entity.pdbx_description
1 polymer ?
#
loop_
_entity_poly.entity_id
_entity_poly.type
_entity_poly.pdbx_seq_one_letter_code
_entity_poly.pdbx_strand_id
1 'polypeptide(L)' 'MAMISAPVDWVESVSELRLPAKTDRRMQELMDRNTEGQLTEEERADLESLVELSETLALVRAKALHLLGRAPK' A
#
# COMPACT_ATOMS: atom_id res chain seq x y z
N MET A 1 -3.50 9.49 27.63
CA MET A 1 -3.82 9.19 26.22
C MET A 1 -4.89 10.18 25.77
N ALA A 2 -4.61 11.02 24.78
CA ALA A 2 -5.65 11.82 24.15
C ALA A 2 -6.39 10.94 23.14
N MET A 3 -7.67 10.66 23.37
CA MET A 3 -8.53 10.02 22.37
C MET A 3 -8.95 11.10 21.37
N ILE A 4 -8.40 11.05 20.16
CA ILE A 4 -8.88 11.87 19.05
C ILE A 4 -10.09 11.15 18.46
N SER A 5 -11.25 11.79 18.50
CA SER A 5 -12.44 11.31 17.78
C SER A 5 -12.23 11.55 16.29
N ALA A 6 -11.99 10.49 15.52
CA ALA A 6 -11.98 10.56 14.06
C ALA A 6 -13.39 10.31 13.50
N PRO A 7 -13.89 11.12 12.55
CA PRO A 7 -15.13 10.81 11.83
C PRO A 7 -15.03 9.45 11.15
N VAL A 8 -16.10 8.65 11.21
CA VAL A 8 -16.15 7.30 10.63
C VAL A 8 -15.80 7.34 9.14
N ASP A 9 -16.38 8.27 8.37
CA ASP A 9 -16.15 8.45 6.93
C ASP A 9 -14.66 8.65 6.58
N TRP A 10 -13.91 9.32 7.48
CA TRP A 10 -12.47 9.48 7.31
C TRP A 10 -11.73 8.16 7.51
N VAL A 11 -12.08 7.39 8.56
CA VAL A 11 -11.48 6.07 8.79
C VAL A 11 -11.80 5.11 7.65
N GLU A 12 -13.01 5.19 7.09
CA GLU A 12 -13.40 4.43 5.89
C GLU A 12 -12.53 4.81 4.69
N SER A 13 -12.34 6.10 4.43
CA SER A 13 -11.46 6.59 3.35
C SER A 13 -10.02 6.08 3.50
N VAL A 14 -9.49 6.05 4.73
CA VAL A 14 -8.14 5.52 5.02
C VAL A 14 -8.08 4.00 4.78
N SER A 15 -9.15 3.27 5.09
CA SER A 15 -9.24 1.81 4.86
C SER A 15 -9.22 1.44 3.36
N GLU A 16 -9.57 2.39 2.50
CA GLU A 16 -9.59 2.23 1.05
C GLU A 16 -8.27 2.62 0.38
N LEU A 17 -7.30 3.20 1.12
CA LEU A 17 -6.01 3.57 0.54
C LEU A 17 -5.31 2.36 -0.11
N ARG A 18 -4.96 2.56 -1.38
CA ARG A 18 -4.22 1.66 -2.26
C ARG A 18 -3.27 2.50 -3.11
N LEU A 19 -2.30 1.85 -3.74
CA LEU A 19 -1.58 2.47 -4.84
C LEU A 19 -2.57 2.84 -5.96
N PRO A 20 -2.40 3.99 -6.64
CA PRO A 20 -3.13 4.28 -7.86
C PRO A 20 -2.95 3.16 -8.88
N ALA A 21 -4.00 2.81 -9.64
CA ALA A 21 -3.99 1.66 -10.55
C ALA A 21 -2.80 1.65 -11.53
N LYS A 22 -2.38 2.82 -12.02
CA LYS A 22 -1.20 2.95 -12.89
C LYS A 22 0.10 2.58 -12.16
N THR A 23 0.24 3.03 -10.92
CA THR A 23 1.42 2.77 -10.07
C THR A 23 1.47 1.31 -9.66
N ASP A 24 0.34 0.73 -9.27
CA ASP A 24 0.21 -0.69 -8.95
C ASP A 24 0.59 -1.56 -10.16
N ARG A 25 0.06 -1.25 -11.35
CA ARG A 25 0.43 -1.94 -12.58
C ARG A 25 1.94 -1.86 -12.86
N ARG A 26 2.55 -0.68 -12.71
CA ARG A 26 4.00 -0.50 -12.92
C ARG A 26 4.81 -1.35 -11.93
N MET A 27 4.38 -1.41 -10.66
CA MET A 27 4.99 -2.26 -9.65
C MET A 27 4.92 -3.74 -10.05
N GLN A 28 3.76 -4.23 -10.50
CA GLN A 28 3.60 -5.62 -10.96
C GLN A 28 4.51 -5.92 -12.17
N GLU A 29 4.56 -5.04 -13.17
CA GLU A 29 5.45 -5.20 -14.33
C GLU A 29 6.93 -5.28 -13.92
N LEU A 30 7.35 -4.52 -12.91
CA LEU A 30 8.71 -4.59 -12.36
C LEU A 30 8.95 -5.87 -11.55
N MET A 31 7.97 -6.35 -10.78
CA MET A 31 8.06 -7.62 -10.05
C MET A 31 8.22 -8.82 -11.00
N ASP A 32 7.43 -8.84 -12.08
CA ASP A 32 7.51 -9.88 -13.11
C ASP A 32 8.91 -9.93 -13.72
N ARG A 33 9.43 -8.76 -14.15
CA ARG A 33 10.78 -8.65 -14.72
C ARG A 33 11.90 -8.91 -13.72
N ASN A 34 11.70 -8.60 -12.44
CA ASN A 34 12.66 -8.93 -11.38
C ASN A 34 12.78 -10.44 -11.20
N THR A 35 11.68 -11.17 -11.31
CA THR A 35 11.66 -12.65 -11.26
C THR A 35 12.48 -13.26 -12.39
N GLU A 36 12.47 -12.61 -13.56
CA GLU A 36 13.27 -13.00 -14.72
C GLU A 36 14.73 -12.48 -14.67
N GLY A 37 15.10 -11.71 -13.65
CA GLY A 37 16.45 -11.12 -13.50
C GLY A 37 16.75 -10.00 -14.51
N GLN A 38 15.72 -9.34 -15.06
CA GLN A 38 15.82 -8.38 -16.16
C GLN A 38 15.74 -6.91 -15.74
N LEU A 39 15.82 -6.61 -14.44
CA LEU A 39 15.81 -5.23 -13.96
C LEU A 39 17.20 -4.60 -14.07
N THR A 40 17.22 -3.35 -14.51
CA THR A 40 18.37 -2.48 -14.27
C THR A 40 18.47 -2.12 -12.78
N GLU A 41 19.61 -1.55 -12.38
CA GLU A 41 19.78 -1.10 -10.99
C GLU A 41 18.78 0.00 -10.60
N GLU A 42 18.51 0.93 -11.52
CA GLU A 42 17.51 1.98 -11.32
C GLU A 42 16.10 1.40 -11.16
N GLU A 43 15.73 0.43 -12.00
CA GLU A 43 14.43 -0.23 -11.91
C GLU A 43 14.28 -1.08 -10.64
N ARG A 44 15.39 -1.64 -10.13
CA ARG A 44 15.41 -2.35 -8.85
C ARG A 44 15.13 -1.39 -7.69
N ALA A 45 15.78 -0.23 -7.67
CA ALA A 45 15.57 0.80 -6.65
C ALA A 45 14.13 1.37 -6.69
N ASP A 46 13.60 1.59 -7.90
CA ASP A 46 12.20 1.98 -8.10
C ASP A 46 11.24 0.92 -7.55
N LEU A 47 11.49 -0.36 -7.87
CA LEU A 47 10.66 -1.47 -7.38
C LEU A 47 10.69 -1.55 -5.85
N GLU A 48 11.87 -1.44 -5.23
CA GLU A 48 12.03 -1.45 -3.77
C GLU A 48 11.20 -0.32 -3.12
N SER A 49 11.30 0.89 -3.67
CA SER A 49 10.54 2.05 -3.18
C SER A 49 9.03 1.86 -3.31
N LEU A 50 8.56 1.25 -4.41
CA LEU A 50 7.15 0.96 -4.64
C LEU A 50 6.62 -0.11 -3.68
N VAL A 51 7.41 -1.15 -3.42
CA VAL A 51 7.07 -2.22 -2.46
C VAL A 51 6.96 -1.64 -1.06
N GLU A 52 7.95 -0.86 -0.60
CA GLU A 52 7.93 -0.21 0.72
C GLU A 52 6.68 0.66 0.91
N LEU A 53 6.32 1.46 -0.10
CA LEU A 53 5.11 2.26 -0.08
C LEU A 53 3.85 1.38 0.00
N SER A 54 3.80 0.30 -0.77
CA SER A 54 2.65 -0.62 -0.78
C SER A 54 2.42 -1.27 0.59
N GLU A 55 3.49 -1.66 1.28
CA GLU A 55 3.46 -2.25 2.62
C GLU A 55 3.00 -1.23 3.65
N THR A 56 3.53 -0.01 3.58
CA THR A 56 3.12 1.10 4.44
C THR A 56 1.62 1.38 4.31
N LEU A 57 1.10 1.46 3.08
CA LEU A 57 -0.33 1.62 2.82
C LEU A 57 -1.15 0.44 3.35
N ALA A 58 -0.65 -0.79 3.22
CA ALA A 58 -1.31 -1.98 3.74
C ALA A 58 -1.42 -1.96 5.28
N LEU A 59 -0.38 -1.52 5.98
CA LEU A 59 -0.39 -1.38 7.45
C LEU A 59 -1.36 -0.30 7.92
N VAL A 60 -1.37 0.87 7.26
CA VAL A 60 -2.30 1.97 7.58
C VAL A 60 -3.74 1.52 7.37
N ARG A 61 -4.01 0.85 6.25
CA ARG A 61 -5.31 0.25 5.96
C ARG A 61 -5.73 -0.78 7.00
N ALA A 62 -4.83 -1.69 7.39
CA ALA A 62 -5.13 -2.71 8.38
C ALA A 62 -5.52 -2.09 9.73
N LYS A 63 -4.84 -1.01 10.15
CA LYS A 63 -5.19 -0.25 11.35
C LYS A 63 -6.57 0.40 11.22
N ALA A 64 -6.89 1.00 10.06
CA ALA A 64 -8.20 1.59 9.82
C ALA A 64 -9.33 0.54 9.86
N LEU A 65 -9.12 -0.62 9.24
CA LEU A 65 -10.08 -1.74 9.28
C LEU A 65 -10.26 -2.27 10.70
N HIS A 66 -9.19 -2.38 11.49
CA HIS A 66 -9.25 -2.76 12.89
C HIS A 66 -10.11 -1.79 13.71
N LEU A 67 -9.94 -0.47 13.51
CA LEU A 67 -10.76 0.56 14.15
C LEU A 67 -12.25 0.47 13.74
N LEU A 68 -12.54 0.01 12.53
CA LEU A 68 -13.90 -0.22 12.02
C LEU A 68 -14.48 -1.58 12.44
N GLY A 69 -13.72 -2.44 13.12
CA GLY A 69 -14.14 -3.81 13.44
C GLY A 69 -14.27 -4.72 12.21
N ARG A 70 -13.56 -4.41 11.11
CA ARG A 70 -13.57 -5.16 9.84
C ARG A 70 -12.28 -5.95 9.68
N ALA A 71 -12.34 -7.08 8.98
CA ALA A 71 -11.14 -7.83 8.59
C ALA A 71 -10.50 -7.23 7.32
N PRO A 72 -9.15 -7.23 7.21
CA PRO A 72 -8.48 -7.03 5.93
C PRO A 72 -8.97 -8.09 4.92
N LYS A 73 -9.42 -7.62 3.75
CA LYS A 73 -9.72 -8.46 2.59
C LYS A 73 -8.46 -8.68 1.77
#